data_AF-A0A1Y3N3B0-F1
#
_entry.id   AF-A0A1Y3N3B0-F1
#
_cell.length_a   1.000
_cell.length_b   1.000
_cell.length_c   1.000
_cell.angle_alpha   90.00
_cell.angle_beta   90.00
_cell.angle_gamma   90.00
#
_symmetry.space_group_name_H-M   'P 1'
#
loop_
_entity.id
_entity.type
_entity.pdbx_description
1 polymer ?
#
loop_
_entity_poly.entity_id
_entity_poly.type
_entity_poly.pdbx_seq_one_letter_code
_entity_poly.pdbx_strand_id
1 'polypeptide(L)'
;MNNFTKRENNISNSEYPQKKDYDKYIYNGNGKYPLLEAIYQNNYKIANLIIEYANDHHIPIDINDKNYCGDYPLLVAIKNGNTKLIRLLMKYADSHKIILNIDEKYMASLPYVNKDIINLLKEYKNTHTNLPYSNIPVIEKVSRKRKRNF
;
A
#
# COMPACT_ATOMS: atom_id res chain seq x y z
N MET A 1 -7.93 44.28 48.60
CA MET A 1 -7.19 43.02 48.36
C MET A 1 -7.10 42.83 46.86
N ASN A 2 -5.87 42.83 46.33
CA ASN A 2 -5.53 42.86 44.91
C ASN A 2 -5.92 41.58 44.18
N ASN A 3 -6.42 41.68 42.94
CA ASN A 3 -6.24 40.66 41.91
C ASN A 3 -5.93 41.36 40.57
N PHE A 4 -4.75 41.99 40.51
CA PHE A 4 -4.08 42.34 39.26
C PHE A 4 -3.12 41.21 38.90
N THR A 5 -3.26 40.64 37.70
CA THR A 5 -2.23 40.28 36.69
C THR A 5 -2.85 39.25 35.73
N LYS A 6 -3.09 39.62 34.46
CA LYS A 6 -2.20 39.43 33.27
C LYS A 6 -1.89 37.94 33.03
N ARG A 7 -1.82 37.39 31.82
CA ARG A 7 -2.11 37.74 30.42
C ARG A 7 -1.73 36.45 29.65
N GLU A 8 -2.33 36.27 28.48
CA GLU A 8 -1.72 35.61 27.32
C GLU A 8 -1.40 34.10 27.43
N ASN A 9 -2.03 33.30 26.57
CA ASN A 9 -1.31 32.68 25.45
C ASN A 9 -2.29 32.01 24.48
N ASN A 10 -2.62 32.75 23.42
CA ASN A 10 -2.93 32.17 22.13
C ASN A 10 -1.72 31.35 21.68
N ILE A 11 -1.78 30.02 21.80
CA ILE A 11 -0.91 29.11 21.07
C ILE A 11 -1.79 28.28 20.16
N SER A 12 -1.81 28.72 18.90
CA SER A 12 -1.85 27.91 17.68
C SER A 12 -2.81 26.73 17.63
N ASN A 13 -3.81 26.88 16.78
CA ASN A 13 -4.46 25.78 16.06
C ASN A 13 -3.39 24.82 15.51
N SER A 14 -3.10 23.75 16.24
CA SER A 14 -2.70 22.48 15.63
C SER A 14 -3.86 21.54 15.92
N GLU A 15 -4.54 21.14 14.85
CA GLU A 15 -5.76 20.36 14.87
C GLU A 15 -5.52 19.00 15.56
N TYR A 16 -5.75 18.93 16.87
CA TYR A 16 -5.91 17.66 17.55
C TYR A 16 -7.29 17.10 17.18
N PRO A 17 -7.35 15.90 16.57
CA PRO A 17 -8.62 15.33 16.18
C PRO A 17 -9.48 15.05 17.42
N GLN A 18 -10.76 15.44 17.34
CA GLN A 18 -11.74 15.32 18.41
C GLN A 18 -11.94 13.84 18.80
N LYS A 19 -12.28 13.62 20.08
CA LYS A 19 -12.38 12.36 20.85
C LYS A 19 -12.82 11.06 20.13
N LYS A 20 -13.48 11.12 18.96
CA LYS A 20 -13.85 9.96 18.13
C LYS A 20 -12.68 9.33 17.36
N ASP A 21 -11.61 10.08 17.09
CA ASP A 21 -10.45 9.56 16.35
C ASP A 21 -9.46 8.79 17.25
N TYR A 22 -9.56 8.94 18.57
CA TYR A 22 -8.69 8.22 19.52
C TYR A 22 -8.92 6.70 19.47
N ASP A 23 -10.15 6.24 19.28
CA ASP A 23 -10.47 4.80 19.24
C ASP A 23 -9.80 4.09 18.05
N LYS A 24 -9.48 4.83 16.96
CA LYS A 24 -8.74 4.32 15.79
C LYS A 24 -7.26 4.07 16.09
N TYR A 25 -6.67 4.81 17.03
CA TYR A 25 -5.27 4.67 17.44
C TYR A 25 -5.07 3.66 18.57
N ILE A 26 -6.13 3.30 19.30
CA ILE A 26 -6.07 2.34 20.43
C ILE A 26 -6.27 0.89 19.94
N TYR A 27 -6.82 0.69 18.73
CA TYR A 27 -6.86 -0.64 18.13
C TYR A 27 -5.54 -0.97 17.44
N ASN A 28 -4.60 -1.55 18.19
CA ASN A 28 -3.32 -2.10 17.75
C ASN A 28 -3.37 -2.57 16.28
N GLY A 29 -2.83 -1.73 15.37
CA GLY A 29 -2.84 -1.93 13.92
C GLY A 29 -2.08 -3.17 13.43
N ASN A 30 -1.43 -3.90 14.35
CA ASN A 30 -0.62 -5.08 14.05
C ASN A 30 -1.47 -6.29 13.66
N GLY A 31 -2.74 -6.37 14.09
CA GLY A 31 -3.63 -7.47 13.74
C GLY A 31 -4.20 -7.43 12.31
N LYS A 32 -4.09 -6.28 11.61
CA LYS A 32 -4.71 -6.09 10.28
C LYS A 32 -3.79 -6.43 9.12
N TYR A 33 -2.48 -6.50 9.35
CA TYR A 33 -1.50 -6.70 8.26
C TYR A 33 -0.45 -7.76 8.61
N PRO A 34 -0.85 -9.02 8.85
CA PRO A 34 0.08 -10.09 9.23
C PRO A 34 1.19 -10.29 8.19
N LEU A 35 0.87 -10.18 6.90
CA LEU A 35 1.86 -10.26 5.82
C LEU A 35 2.86 -9.10 5.89
N LEU A 36 2.38 -7.87 6.11
CA LEU A 36 3.24 -6.69 6.19
C LEU A 36 4.19 -6.79 7.39
N GLU A 37 3.71 -7.28 8.54
CA GLU A 37 4.54 -7.50 9.72
C GLU A 37 5.65 -8.54 9.43
N ALA A 38 5.32 -9.67 8.80
CA ALA A 38 6.32 -10.65 8.41
C ALA A 38 7.39 -10.06 7.48
N ILE A 39 6.99 -9.16 6.59
CA ILE A 39 7.89 -8.46 5.67
C ILE A 39 8.74 -7.41 6.40
N TYR A 40 8.20 -6.67 7.37
CA TYR A 40 8.97 -5.76 8.23
C TYR A 40 10.09 -6.52 8.95
N GLN A 41 9.77 -7.70 9.50
CA GLN A 41 10.75 -8.59 10.12
C GLN A 41 11.70 -9.27 9.12
N ASN A 42 11.61 -8.93 7.84
CA ASN A 42 12.38 -9.51 6.74
C ASN A 42 12.30 -11.05 6.67
N ASN A 43 11.19 -11.62 7.16
CA ASN A 43 11.05 -13.05 7.39
C ASN A 43 10.32 -13.72 6.23
N TYR A 44 11.09 -14.16 5.24
CA TYR A 44 10.58 -14.88 4.07
C TYR A 44 9.72 -16.09 4.44
N LYS A 45 10.13 -16.90 5.44
CA LYS A 45 9.43 -18.14 5.77
C LYS A 45 8.02 -17.84 6.28
N ILE A 46 7.87 -16.86 7.18
CA ILE A 46 6.55 -16.47 7.70
C ILE A 46 5.71 -15.81 6.59
N ALA A 47 6.30 -14.92 5.79
CA ALA A 47 5.58 -14.29 4.69
C ALA A 47 5.05 -15.33 3.68
N ASN A 48 5.85 -16.34 3.35
CA ASN A 48 5.46 -17.43 2.46
C ASN A 48 4.33 -18.27 3.06
N LEU A 49 4.42 -18.65 4.34
CA LEU A 49 3.36 -19.41 5.02
C LEU A 49 2.03 -18.65 5.04
N ILE A 50 2.05 -17.33 5.26
CA ILE A 50 0.84 -16.50 5.25
C ILE A 50 0.20 -16.50 3.84
N ILE A 51 1.02 -16.37 2.79
CA ILE A 51 0.53 -16.41 1.40
C ILE A 51 -0.02 -17.79 1.04
N GLU A 52 0.68 -18.87 1.41
CA GLU A 52 0.22 -20.25 1.16
C GLU A 52 -1.12 -20.51 1.87
N TYR A 53 -1.21 -20.17 3.15
CA TYR A 53 -2.45 -20.30 3.91
C TYR A 53 -3.60 -19.49 3.27
N ALA A 54 -3.33 -18.25 2.85
CA ALA A 54 -4.36 -17.44 2.21
C ALA A 54 -4.81 -18.02 0.87
N ASN A 55 -3.90 -18.57 0.07
CA ASN A 55 -4.24 -19.24 -1.19
C ASN A 55 -5.11 -20.48 -0.95
N ASP A 56 -4.69 -21.34 -0.01
CA ASP A 56 -5.35 -22.61 0.32
C ASP A 56 -6.77 -22.39 0.89
N HIS A 57 -6.97 -21.27 1.59
CA HIS A 57 -8.25 -20.90 2.18
C HIS A 57 -9.01 -19.83 1.39
N HIS A 58 -8.55 -19.48 0.18
CA HIS A 58 -9.16 -18.46 -0.68
C HIS A 58 -9.39 -17.10 0.00
N ILE A 59 -8.47 -16.71 0.89
CA ILE A 59 -8.49 -15.44 1.58
C ILE A 59 -7.79 -14.40 0.68
N PRO A 60 -8.48 -13.35 0.22
CA PRO A 60 -7.85 -12.31 -0.58
C PRO A 60 -6.87 -11.50 0.28
N ILE A 61 -5.63 -11.35 -0.20
CA ILE A 61 -4.66 -10.42 0.37
C ILE A 61 -4.52 -9.21 -0.57
N ASP A 62 -4.90 -8.03 -0.09
CA ASP A 62 -4.57 -6.79 -0.80
C ASP A 62 -3.12 -6.40 -0.51
N ILE A 63 -2.21 -6.84 -1.38
CA ILE A 63 -0.78 -6.56 -1.27
C ILE A 63 -0.40 -5.13 -1.70
N ASN A 64 -1.35 -4.32 -2.13
CA ASN A 64 -1.17 -2.90 -2.44
C ASN A 64 -1.73 -1.98 -1.34
N ASP A 65 -2.46 -2.54 -0.37
CA ASP A 65 -3.02 -1.76 0.73
C ASP A 65 -1.89 -1.17 1.60
N LYS A 66 -2.18 0.02 2.13
CA LYS A 66 -1.22 0.82 2.90
C LYS A 66 -1.67 0.88 4.34
N ASN A 67 -0.74 0.63 5.26
CA ASN A 67 -0.98 0.90 6.67
C ASN A 67 -1.07 2.42 6.94
N TYR A 68 -1.31 2.81 8.20
CA TYR A 68 -1.41 4.22 8.59
C TYR A 68 -0.12 5.03 8.38
N CYS A 69 1.02 4.37 8.25
CA CYS A 69 2.32 4.99 7.93
C CYS A 69 2.53 5.13 6.41
N GLY A 70 1.58 4.66 5.58
CA GLY A 70 1.70 4.64 4.13
C GLY A 70 2.56 3.50 3.57
N ASP A 71 3.01 2.58 4.43
CA ASP A 71 3.81 1.43 4.03
C ASP A 71 2.92 0.30 3.49
N TYR A 72 3.40 -0.35 2.44
CA TYR A 72 2.78 -1.49 1.78
C TYR A 72 3.83 -2.59 1.54
N PRO A 73 3.42 -3.87 1.37
CA PRO A 73 4.31 -5.02 1.31
C PRO A 73 5.53 -4.85 0.41
N LEU A 74 5.33 -4.40 -0.83
CA LEU A 74 6.41 -4.26 -1.80
C LEU A 74 7.42 -3.18 -1.38
N LEU A 75 6.96 -2.04 -0.87
CA LEU A 75 7.82 -0.96 -0.40
C LEU A 75 8.76 -1.44 0.72
N VAL A 76 8.22 -2.15 1.71
CA VAL A 76 9.02 -2.63 2.83
C VAL A 76 10.02 -3.69 2.38
N ALA A 77 9.63 -4.61 1.47
CA ALA A 77 10.55 -5.59 0.91
C ALA A 77 11.73 -4.94 0.14
N ILE A 78 11.48 -3.82 -0.54
CA ILE A 78 12.51 -3.04 -1.25
C ILE A 78 13.44 -2.33 -0.27
N LYS A 79 12.89 -1.67 0.77
CA LYS A 79 13.69 -1.05 1.85
C LYS A 79 14.62 -2.07 2.52
N ASN A 80 14.14 -3.30 2.69
CA ASN A 80 14.94 -4.41 3.23
C ASN A 80 15.96 -5.00 2.24
N GLY A 81 15.93 -4.60 0.96
CA GLY A 81 16.79 -5.15 -0.08
C GLY A 81 16.55 -6.65 -0.36
N ASN A 82 15.44 -7.22 0.12
CA ASN A 82 15.23 -8.66 0.09
C ASN A 82 14.53 -9.08 -1.20
N THR A 83 15.34 -9.44 -2.20
CA THR A 83 14.87 -9.90 -3.51
C THR A 83 13.98 -11.14 -3.44
N LYS A 84 14.13 -12.01 -2.42
CA LYS A 84 13.24 -13.17 -2.25
C LYS A 84 11.82 -12.75 -1.86
N LEU A 85 11.69 -11.78 -0.95
CA LEU A 85 10.37 -11.21 -0.59
C LEU A 85 9.74 -10.46 -1.76
N ILE A 86 10.54 -9.70 -2.52
CA ILE A 86 10.06 -9.02 -3.73
C ILE A 86 9.47 -10.03 -4.73
N ARG A 87 10.22 -11.11 -5.02
CA ARG A 87 9.76 -12.16 -5.95
C ARG A 87 8.55 -12.93 -5.43
N LEU A 88 8.44 -13.13 -4.12
CA LEU A 88 7.26 -13.74 -3.50
C LEU A 88 6.00 -12.90 -3.75
N LEU A 89 6.10 -11.58 -3.55
CA LEU A 89 4.98 -10.65 -3.80
C LEU A 89 4.62 -10.57 -5.30
N MET A 90 5.60 -10.56 -6.19
CA MET A 90 5.37 -10.62 -7.65
C MET A 90 4.63 -11.89 -8.05
N LYS A 91 5.08 -13.06 -7.57
CA LYS A 91 4.42 -14.35 -7.85
C LYS A 91 2.97 -14.37 -7.35
N TYR A 92 2.73 -13.83 -6.15
CA TYR A 92 1.37 -13.69 -5.63
C TYR A 92 0.52 -12.78 -6.54
N ALA A 93 1.07 -11.64 -6.94
CA ALA A 93 0.40 -10.70 -7.83
C ALA A 93 0.02 -11.35 -9.16
N ASP A 94 0.97 -12.04 -9.81
CA ASP A 94 0.78 -12.72 -11.10
C ASP A 94 -0.33 -13.78 -11.01
N SER A 95 -0.28 -14.63 -9.98
CA SER A 95 -1.27 -15.70 -9.77
C SER A 95 -2.68 -15.18 -9.49
N HIS A 96 -2.80 -13.98 -8.92
CA HIS A 96 -4.08 -13.34 -8.59
C HIS A 96 -4.47 -12.21 -9.54
N LYS A 97 -3.70 -12.00 -10.62
CA LYS A 97 -3.90 -10.92 -11.60
C LYS A 97 -3.96 -9.52 -10.96
N ILE A 98 -3.17 -9.31 -9.91
CA ILE A 98 -3.03 -8.04 -9.22
C ILE A 98 -1.92 -7.24 -9.91
N ILE A 99 -2.16 -5.96 -10.19
CA ILE A 99 -1.13 -5.03 -10.67
C ILE A 99 -0.46 -4.41 -9.45
N LEU A 100 0.84 -4.66 -9.25
CA LEU A 100 1.61 -4.05 -8.17
C LEU A 100 1.75 -2.54 -8.37
N ASN A 101 1.57 -1.77 -7.29
CA ASN A 101 1.82 -0.34 -7.29
C ASN A 101 3.33 -0.05 -7.20
N ILE A 102 3.95 0.15 -8.36
CA ILE A 102 5.38 0.48 -8.48
C ILE A 102 5.52 1.97 -8.82
N ASP A 103 5.86 2.80 -7.83
CA ASP A 103 6.17 4.22 -8.04
C ASP A 103 7.64 4.41 -8.40
N GLU A 104 7.94 4.45 -9.69
CA GLU A 104 9.29 4.61 -10.23
C GLU A 104 10.02 5.85 -9.72
N LYS A 105 9.30 6.96 -9.51
CA LYS A 105 9.90 8.22 -9.06
C LYS A 105 10.36 8.07 -7.62
N TYR A 106 9.54 7.44 -6.78
CA TYR A 106 9.93 7.11 -5.42
C TYR A 106 11.14 6.17 -5.42
N MET A 107 11.16 5.13 -6.25
CA MET A 107 12.26 4.15 -6.26
C MET A 107 13.59 4.71 -6.74
N ALA A 108 13.59 5.51 -7.81
CA ALA A 108 14.79 6.16 -8.34
C ALA A 108 15.38 7.18 -7.36
N SER A 109 14.55 7.67 -6.41
CA SER A 109 14.98 8.59 -5.37
C SER A 109 15.62 7.90 -4.16
N LEU A 110 15.60 6.57 -4.06
CA LEU A 110 16.19 5.84 -2.95
C LEU A 110 17.67 5.53 -3.22
N PRO A 111 18.64 6.27 -2.62
CA PRO A 111 20.06 6.09 -2.91
C PRO A 111 20.64 4.75 -2.44
N TYR A 112 19.91 4.04 -1.59
CA TYR A 112 20.30 2.77 -0.96
C TYR A 112 19.72 1.52 -1.63
N VAL A 113 18.84 1.67 -2.64
CA VAL A 113 18.27 0.52 -3.32
C VAL A 113 19.25 -0.02 -4.36
N ASN A 114 19.54 -1.32 -4.29
CA ASN A 114 20.41 -1.98 -5.25
C ASN A 114 19.83 -1.87 -6.68
N LYS A 115 20.68 -1.50 -7.64
CA LYS A 115 20.40 -1.46 -9.08
C LYS A 115 19.73 -2.74 -9.59
N ASP A 116 20.05 -3.89 -9.02
CA ASP A 116 19.45 -5.17 -9.37
C ASP A 116 17.95 -5.22 -9.08
N ILE A 117 17.49 -4.67 -7.95
CA ILE A 117 16.05 -4.64 -7.63
C ILE A 117 15.33 -3.59 -8.49
N ILE A 118 15.98 -2.47 -8.83
CA ILE A 118 15.44 -1.50 -9.80
C ILE A 118 15.22 -2.18 -11.15
N ASN A 119 16.20 -2.95 -11.64
CA ASN A 119 16.08 -3.69 -12.89
C ASN A 119 14.98 -4.76 -12.82
N LEU A 120 14.92 -5.52 -11.72
CA LEU A 120 13.87 -6.52 -11.48
C LEU A 120 12.46 -5.91 -11.55
N LEU A 121 12.26 -4.73 -10.96
CA LEU A 121 10.96 -4.06 -10.95
C LEU A 121 10.61 -3.45 -12.31
N LYS A 122 11.60 -2.93 -13.05
CA LYS A 122 11.42 -2.49 -14.44
C LYS A 122 11.04 -3.65 -15.35
N GLU A 123 11.71 -4.80 -15.20
CA GLU A 123 11.38 -6.02 -15.94
C GLU A 123 9.95 -6.46 -15.66
N TYR A 124 9.56 -6.54 -14.38
CA TYR A 124 8.19 -6.86 -13.98
C TYR A 124 7.18 -5.89 -14.61
N LYS A 125 7.45 -4.58 -14.60
CA LYS A 125 6.55 -3.60 -15.21
C LYS A 125 6.40 -3.86 -16.71
N ASN A 126 7.51 -4.07 -17.43
CA ASN A 126 7.49 -4.30 -18.88
C ASN A 126 6.63 -5.53 -19.27
N THR A 127 6.65 -6.60 -18.48
CA THR A 127 5.84 -7.80 -18.75
C THR A 127 4.36 -7.59 -18.44
N HIS A 128 4.03 -6.63 -17.57
CA HIS A 128 2.65 -6.35 -17.12
C HIS A 128 2.02 -5.07 -17.71
N THR A 129 2.79 -4.23 -18.41
CA THR A 129 2.31 -3.07 -19.19
C THR A 129 2.00 -3.39 -20.64
N ASN A 130 2.41 -4.56 -21.13
CA ASN A 130 2.13 -5.05 -22.49
C ASN A 130 0.83 -5.87 -22.59
N LEU A 131 -0.09 -5.73 -21.63
CA LEU A 131 -1.48 -6.10 -21.90
C LEU A 131 -1.99 -5.18 -23.02
N PRO A 132 -2.53 -5.72 -24.13
CA PRO A 132 -3.12 -4.90 -25.17
C PRO A 132 -4.36 -4.25 -24.57
N TYR A 133 -4.21 -3.05 -24.03
CA TYR A 133 -5.30 -2.16 -23.65
C TYR A 133 -6.11 -1.67 -24.88
N SER A 134 -6.07 -2.40 -26.00
CA SER A 134 -6.94 -2.26 -27.17
C SER A 134 -8.07 -3.30 -27.24
N ASN A 135 -8.13 -4.31 -26.34
CA ASN A 135 -9.17 -5.35 -26.38
C ASN A 135 -9.99 -5.45 -25.07
N ILE A 136 -10.36 -4.30 -24.48
CA ILE A 136 -11.58 -4.27 -23.70
C ILE A 136 -12.73 -4.34 -24.71
N PRO A 137 -13.57 -5.40 -24.74
CA PRO A 137 -14.81 -5.36 -25.50
C PRO A 137 -15.60 -4.19 -24.92
N VAL A 138 -16.00 -3.28 -25.81
CA VAL A 138 -16.89 -2.17 -25.49
C VAL A 138 -18.20 -2.74 -24.94
N ILE A 139 -18.25 -3.01 -23.64
CA ILE A 139 -19.50 -3.29 -22.93
C ILE A 139 -19.82 -2.02 -22.16
N GLU A 140 -20.52 -1.17 -22.92
CA GLU A 140 -21.50 -0.20 -22.49
C GLU A 140 -21.08 1.04 -21.71
N LYS A 141 -20.79 2.08 -22.52
CA LYS A 141 -21.38 3.41 -22.36
C LYS A 141 -22.93 3.39 -22.46
N VAL A 142 -23.60 2.58 -21.65
CA VAL A 142 -25.06 2.67 -21.41
C VAL A 142 -25.21 2.86 -19.91
N SER A 143 -25.05 4.07 -19.40
CA SER A 143 -26.24 4.88 -19.05
C SER A 143 -25.82 6.27 -18.56
N ARG A 144 -25.10 7.05 -19.38
CA ARG A 144 -25.01 8.52 -19.18
C ARG A 144 -25.07 9.27 -20.51
N LYS A 145 -26.26 9.31 -21.10
CA LYS A 145 -26.72 10.49 -21.85
C LYS A 145 -28.17 10.79 -21.48
N ARG A 146 -28.32 11.82 -20.64
CA ARG A 146 -29.56 12.59 -20.49
C ARG A 146 -30.05 13.03 -21.87
N LYS A 147 -31.36 12.98 -22.10
CA LYS A 147 -32.08 14.07 -22.75
C LYS A 147 -33.39 14.31 -21.99
N ARG A 148 -33.39 15.42 -21.23
CA ARG A 148 -34.55 16.31 -21.13
C ARG A 148 -34.86 16.83 -22.55
N ASN A 149 -36.12 17.26 -22.76
CA ASN A 149 -36.80 17.79 -23.97
C ASN A 149 -37.89 16.77 -24.38
N PHE A 150 -39.20 17.00 -24.23
CA PHE A 150 -40.00 18.23 -24.17
C PHE A 150 -40.83 18.33 -22.88
#